data_AF-A0AB74UBU6-F1
#
_entry.id   AF-A0AB74UBU6-F1
#
_cell.length_a   1.000
_cell.length_b   1.000
_cell.length_c   1.000
_cell.angle_alpha   90.00
_cell.angle_beta   90.00
_cell.angle_gamma   90.00
#
_symmetry.space_group_name_H-M   'P 1'
#
loop_
_entity.id
_entity.type
_entity.pdbx_description
1 polymer ?
#
loop_
_entity_poly.entity_id
_entity_poly.type
_entity_poly.pdbx_seq_one_letter_code
_entity_poly.pdbx_strand_id
1 'polypeptide(L)'
;MAEAGKEVLTTAVDYNLAITREALTAVGVLNDTASESGSDTRSRPVADEVSDTDTNEDCNDCEPRKRRSIFIAGRRFETGDGRWPEYQLKIANMGSGPTFAIVGPNRIEEWQFNGVDFDGFWSARCTLVEAKYGYRQFLEQDWLGRWQPREIVNSQGNRLDFMSKALDEFPVQASRQQGAIANNIPPAQLSWYFSDNVVRDYTAERFMNRRLPTPCLYEPA
;
A
#
# COMPACT_ATOMS: atom_id res chain seq x y z
N MET A 1 23.50 35.21 -9.19
CA MET A 1 23.07 33.89 -9.71
C MET A 1 23.26 32.86 -8.61
N ALA A 2 22.36 32.82 -7.63
CA ALA A 2 22.51 31.98 -6.43
C ALA A 2 21.15 31.57 -5.83
N GLU A 3 20.13 31.37 -6.67
CA GLU A 3 18.75 31.15 -6.21
C GLU A 3 18.18 29.78 -6.58
N ALA A 4 18.71 29.11 -7.62
CA ALA A 4 18.23 27.79 -8.06
C ALA A 4 18.73 26.60 -7.20
N GLY A 5 19.79 26.79 -6.41
CA GLY A 5 20.39 25.72 -5.59
C GLY A 5 19.75 25.52 -4.22
N LYS A 6 18.95 26.48 -3.75
CA LYS A 6 18.36 26.44 -2.40
C LYS A 6 17.04 25.67 -2.36
N GLU A 7 16.30 25.64 -3.48
CA GLU A 7 15.01 24.94 -3.61
C GLU A 7 15.18 23.41 -3.63
N VAL A 8 16.28 22.90 -4.21
CA VAL A 8 16.57 21.46 -4.30
C VAL A 8 17.08 20.88 -2.97
N LEU A 9 17.73 21.70 -2.14
CA LEU A 9 18.25 21.29 -0.84
C LEU A 9 17.15 21.19 0.23
N THR A 10 16.10 22.00 0.15
CA THR A 10 14.93 21.88 1.03
C THR A 10 14.14 20.60 0.79
N THR A 11 14.07 20.10 -0.45
CA THR A 11 13.33 18.87 -0.76
C THR A 11 14.04 17.60 -0.27
N ALA A 12 15.36 17.63 -0.04
CA ALA A 12 16.14 16.45 0.37
C ALA A 12 16.32 16.30 1.90
N VAL A 13 16.13 17.39 2.66
CA VAL A 13 16.34 17.38 4.12
C VAL A 13 15.09 16.92 4.90
N ASP A 14 13.89 16.96 4.29
CA ASP A 14 12.66 16.46 4.93
C ASP A 14 12.53 14.91 4.94
N TYR A 15 13.48 14.19 4.34
CA TYR A 15 13.36 12.74 4.18
C TYR A 15 13.82 11.90 5.39
N ASN A 16 14.69 12.38 6.30
CA ASN A 16 15.33 11.45 7.26
C ASN A 16 15.76 12.01 8.64
N LEU A 17 14.86 12.60 9.45
CA LEU A 17 15.03 12.46 10.92
C LEU A 17 13.74 12.75 11.70
N ALA A 18 12.89 11.74 11.91
CA ALA A 18 11.91 11.76 12.98
C ALA A 18 12.20 10.58 13.90
N ILE A 19 13.20 10.75 14.76
CA ILE A 19 13.47 9.80 15.84
C ILE A 19 12.23 9.79 16.73
N THR A 20 11.60 8.62 16.89
CA THR A 20 10.41 8.47 17.73
C THR A 20 10.75 8.82 19.17
N ARG A 21 9.78 9.33 19.94
CA ARG A 21 9.93 9.55 21.39
C ARG A 21 10.43 8.29 22.10
N GLU A 22 9.96 7.11 21.69
CA GLU A 22 10.40 5.81 22.21
C GLU A 22 11.89 5.54 21.99
N ALA A 23 12.45 5.90 20.83
CA ALA A 23 13.88 5.79 20.55
C ALA A 23 14.72 6.81 21.34
N LEU A 24 14.17 8.00 21.62
CA LEU A 24 14.79 8.98 22.52
C LEU A 24 14.75 8.55 23.99
N THR A 25 13.68 7.89 24.45
CA THR A 25 13.58 7.32 25.81
C THR A 25 14.51 6.11 25.99
N ALA A 26 14.62 5.24 24.97
CA ALA A 26 15.52 4.07 24.99
C ALA A 26 17.01 4.44 25.06
N VAL A 27 17.39 5.63 24.60
CA VAL A 27 18.76 6.17 24.65
C VAL A 27 18.92 7.20 25.78
N GLY A 28 17.92 7.36 26.65
CA GLY A 28 18.01 8.16 27.88
C GLY A 28 17.96 9.69 27.68
N VAL A 29 17.42 10.15 26.55
CA VAL A 29 17.35 11.59 26.19
C VAL A 29 16.09 12.28 26.77
N LEU A 30 15.03 11.53 27.08
CA LEU A 30 13.79 12.03 27.68
C LEU A 30 13.40 11.18 28.91
N ASN A 31 12.83 11.81 29.94
CA ASN A 31 12.25 11.12 31.10
C ASN A 31 10.72 10.99 30.94
N ASP A 32 10.17 9.89 31.45
CA ASP A 32 8.74 9.56 31.38
C ASP A 32 7.88 10.59 32.13
N THR A 33 6.91 11.17 31.42
CA THR A 33 5.74 11.79 32.03
C THR A 33 4.48 11.27 31.35
N ALA A 34 3.63 10.62 32.15
CA ALA A 34 2.30 10.17 31.76
C ALA A 34 1.32 11.35 31.75
N SER A 35 0.46 11.44 30.73
CA SER A 35 -0.93 11.92 30.88
C SER A 35 -1.76 11.67 29.61
N GLU A 36 -2.78 10.85 29.84
CA GLU A 36 -4.20 10.88 29.43
C GLU A 36 -4.68 11.14 28.00
N SER A 37 -5.62 10.24 27.67
CA SER A 37 -6.43 10.06 26.48
C SER A 37 -7.55 11.09 26.35
N GLY A 38 -7.70 11.65 25.15
CA GLY A 38 -8.97 12.19 24.65
C GLY A 38 -9.43 11.34 23.47
N SER A 39 -10.47 10.52 23.66
CA SER A 39 -11.10 9.73 22.61
C SER A 39 -12.15 10.55 21.88
N ASP A 40 -11.88 10.96 20.64
CA ASP A 40 -12.93 11.40 19.73
C ASP A 40 -13.39 10.21 18.89
N THR A 41 -14.47 9.59 19.32
CA THR A 41 -15.05 8.39 18.69
C THR A 41 -15.99 8.86 17.59
N ARG A 42 -15.51 8.96 16.35
CA ARG A 42 -16.42 9.09 15.21
C ARG A 42 -17.09 7.73 15.00
N SER A 43 -18.36 7.64 15.37
CA SER A 43 -19.18 6.43 15.27
C SER A 43 -19.17 5.87 13.85
N ARG A 44 -18.84 4.58 13.72
CA ARG A 44 -18.99 3.80 12.48
C ARG A 44 -20.48 3.76 12.12
N PRO A 45 -20.87 3.97 10.85
CA PRO A 45 -22.19 3.57 10.42
C PRO A 45 -22.27 2.03 10.54
N VAL A 46 -23.27 1.57 11.28
CA VAL A 46 -23.69 0.16 11.25
C VAL A 46 -24.16 -0.10 9.82
N ALA A 47 -23.52 -1.03 9.12
CA ALA A 47 -24.00 -1.47 7.83
C ALA A 47 -25.37 -2.11 8.04
N ASP A 48 -26.39 -1.59 7.35
CA ASP A 48 -27.71 -2.20 7.29
C ASP A 48 -27.59 -3.65 6.81
N GLU A 49 -28.29 -4.56 7.48
CA GLU A 49 -28.50 -5.93 7.02
C GLU A 49 -29.25 -5.87 5.68
N VAL A 50 -28.50 -5.98 4.58
CA VAL A 50 -29.08 -6.31 3.28
C VAL A 50 -29.45 -7.79 3.35
N SER A 51 -30.76 -8.07 3.34
CA SER A 51 -31.28 -9.43 3.21
C SER A 51 -30.92 -9.95 1.81
N ASP A 52 -29.82 -10.70 1.72
CA ASP A 52 -29.47 -11.45 0.52
C ASP A 52 -30.46 -12.60 0.36
N THR A 53 -31.40 -12.43 -0.56
CA THR A 53 -32.15 -13.54 -1.15
C THR A 53 -31.68 -13.66 -2.59
N ASP A 54 -30.69 -14.52 -2.82
CA ASP A 54 -30.63 -15.48 -3.94
C ASP A 54 -29.24 -16.15 -4.08
N THR A 55 -29.21 -17.43 -3.70
CA THR A 55 -28.44 -18.54 -4.32
C THR A 55 -26.97 -18.31 -4.70
N ASN A 56 -26.06 -18.09 -3.73
CA ASN A 56 -24.64 -18.50 -3.87
C ASN A 56 -23.82 -18.41 -2.57
N GLU A 57 -24.42 -18.68 -1.41
CA GLU A 57 -23.76 -18.48 -0.11
C GLU A 57 -22.46 -19.27 0.05
N ASP A 58 -22.34 -20.45 -0.59
CA ASP A 58 -21.15 -21.30 -0.52
C ASP A 58 -19.96 -20.79 -1.36
N CYS A 59 -20.20 -20.08 -2.46
CA CYS A 59 -19.12 -19.56 -3.33
C CYS A 59 -18.38 -18.36 -2.72
N ASN A 60 -19.00 -17.67 -1.77
CA ASN A 60 -18.44 -16.48 -1.12
C ASN A 60 -17.81 -16.79 0.25
N ASP A 61 -17.62 -18.07 0.58
CA ASP A 61 -17.07 -18.56 1.86
C ASP A 61 -15.59 -19.00 1.75
N CYS A 62 -14.75 -18.12 1.22
CA CYS A 62 -13.31 -18.36 1.09
C CYS A 62 -12.55 -18.21 2.41
N GLU A 63 -11.38 -18.85 2.47
CA GLU A 63 -10.51 -18.82 3.65
C GLU A 63 -10.12 -17.42 4.15
N PRO A 64 -9.81 -16.43 3.28
CA PRO A 64 -9.59 -15.07 3.75
C PRO A 64 -10.79 -14.54 4.53
N ARG A 65 -12.03 -14.72 4.05
CA ARG A 65 -13.24 -14.24 4.76
C ARG A 65 -13.43 -14.88 6.14
N LYS A 66 -13.16 -16.18 6.26
CA LYS A 66 -13.30 -16.95 7.51
C LYS A 66 -12.39 -16.42 8.61
N ARG A 67 -11.18 -16.02 8.22
CA ARG A 67 -10.16 -15.49 9.13
C ARG A 67 -10.24 -13.98 9.11
N ARG A 68 -11.29 -13.41 9.73
CA ARG A 68 -11.40 -11.95 9.93
C ARG A 68 -10.09 -11.41 10.52
N SER A 69 -9.31 -10.72 9.71
CA SER A 69 -7.92 -10.40 10.02
C SER A 69 -7.56 -9.00 9.54
N ILE A 70 -8.46 -8.05 9.82
CA ILE A 70 -8.12 -6.63 9.75
C ILE A 70 -7.08 -6.36 10.84
N PHE A 71 -5.98 -5.72 10.47
CA PHE A 71 -4.98 -5.24 11.41
C PHE A 71 -4.70 -3.76 11.17
N ILE A 72 -4.13 -3.09 12.18
CA ILE A 72 -3.77 -1.68 12.10
C ILE A 72 -2.31 -1.59 11.68
N ALA A 73 -2.07 -1.16 10.44
CA ALA A 73 -0.74 -0.94 9.91
C ALA A 73 -0.23 0.45 10.30
N GLY A 74 0.98 0.51 10.85
CA GLY A 74 1.72 1.76 11.03
C GLY A 74 2.40 2.16 9.72
N ARG A 75 1.97 3.26 9.10
CA ARG A 75 2.44 3.70 7.79
C ARG A 75 2.75 5.20 7.81
N ARG A 76 3.85 5.61 7.19
CA ARG A 76 4.22 7.03 7.07
C ARG A 76 3.42 7.69 5.94
N PHE A 77 2.32 8.34 6.28
CA PHE A 77 1.40 8.95 5.31
C PHE A 77 2.08 10.11 4.55
N GLU A 78 3.09 10.76 5.13
CA GLU A 78 3.78 11.88 4.51
C GLU A 78 4.75 11.47 3.37
N THR A 79 4.79 10.18 3.01
CA THR A 79 5.60 9.70 1.88
C THR A 79 4.92 9.99 0.54
N GLY A 80 5.73 10.30 -0.48
CA GLY A 80 5.20 10.71 -1.79
C GLY A 80 4.53 12.07 -1.72
N ASP A 81 3.35 12.21 -2.33
CA ASP A 81 2.52 13.43 -2.27
C ASP A 81 1.49 13.41 -1.10
N GLY A 82 1.56 12.39 -0.24
CA GLY A 82 0.68 12.23 0.90
C GLY A 82 -0.70 11.63 0.62
N ARG A 83 -1.07 11.40 -0.65
CA ARG A 83 -2.44 10.97 -1.03
C ARG A 83 -2.62 9.47 -1.21
N TRP A 84 -1.56 8.70 -0.99
CA TRP A 84 -1.61 7.25 -1.15
C TRP A 84 -2.57 6.57 -0.15
N PRO A 85 -2.79 7.03 1.10
CA PRO A 85 -3.76 6.41 2.00
C PRO A 85 -5.19 6.50 1.48
N GLU A 86 -5.58 7.63 0.88
CA GLU A 86 -6.90 7.81 0.28
C GLU A 86 -7.09 6.89 -0.92
N TYR A 87 -6.07 6.76 -1.77
CA TYR A 87 -6.10 5.82 -2.89
C TYR A 87 -6.22 4.37 -2.40
N GLN A 88 -5.44 3.98 -1.39
CA GLN A 88 -5.54 2.66 -0.78
C GLN A 88 -6.95 2.39 -0.25
N LEU A 89 -7.53 3.32 0.52
CA LEU A 89 -8.89 3.18 1.02
C LEU A 89 -9.93 3.13 -0.10
N LYS A 90 -9.75 3.87 -1.19
CA LYS A 90 -10.60 3.75 -2.38
C LYS A 90 -10.57 2.30 -2.89
N ILE A 91 -9.40 1.75 -3.18
CA ILE A 91 -9.28 0.39 -3.71
C ILE A 91 -9.80 -0.65 -2.71
N ALA A 92 -9.41 -0.55 -1.44
CA ALA A 92 -9.81 -1.50 -0.41
C ALA A 92 -11.33 -1.56 -0.23
N ASN A 93 -12.02 -0.43 -0.41
CA ASN A 93 -13.48 -0.31 -0.22
C ASN A 93 -14.31 -0.36 -1.52
N MET A 94 -13.70 -0.55 -2.69
CA MET A 94 -14.42 -0.64 -3.97
C MET A 94 -15.24 -1.92 -4.14
N GLY A 95 -14.84 -3.01 -3.49
CA GLY A 95 -15.59 -4.27 -3.48
C GLY A 95 -16.54 -4.37 -2.29
N SER A 96 -17.62 -5.13 -2.42
CA SER A 96 -18.45 -5.51 -1.27
C SER A 96 -17.56 -6.30 -0.29
N GLY A 97 -17.36 -5.77 0.92
CA GLY A 97 -16.32 -6.21 1.85
C GLY A 97 -16.35 -5.46 3.18
N PRO A 98 -15.47 -5.81 4.14
CA PRO A 98 -15.25 -4.98 5.31
C PRO A 98 -14.82 -3.57 4.89
N THR A 99 -15.37 -2.55 5.56
CA THR A 99 -14.92 -1.18 5.37
C THR A 99 -13.62 -0.94 6.11
N PHE A 100 -12.58 -0.53 5.38
CA PHE A 100 -11.27 -0.13 5.89
C PHE A 100 -11.24 1.38 6.13
N ALA A 101 -10.52 1.81 7.17
CA ALA A 101 -10.39 3.21 7.53
C ALA A 101 -8.98 3.61 7.98
N ILE A 102 -8.73 4.93 7.94
CA ILE A 102 -7.67 5.55 8.73
C ILE A 102 -8.19 5.62 10.17
N VAL A 103 -7.47 4.99 11.09
CA VAL A 103 -7.88 4.84 12.51
C VAL A 103 -7.02 5.68 13.46
N GLY A 104 -6.14 6.51 12.91
CA GLY A 104 -5.33 7.46 13.64
C GLY A 104 -4.22 8.04 12.77
N PRO A 105 -3.39 8.94 13.33
CA PRO A 105 -2.23 9.45 12.64
C PRO A 105 -1.32 8.31 12.20
N ASN A 106 -0.99 8.26 10.91
CA ASN A 106 -0.08 7.25 10.35
C ASN A 106 -0.54 5.80 10.64
N ARG A 107 -1.86 5.58 10.76
CA ARG A 107 -2.48 4.29 11.06
C ARG A 107 -3.65 4.03 10.12
N ILE A 108 -3.54 2.98 9.33
CA ILE A 108 -4.54 2.53 8.36
C ILE A 108 -4.89 1.07 8.62
N GLU A 109 -6.15 0.71 8.43
CA GLU A 109 -6.58 -0.68 8.47
C GLU A 109 -6.17 -1.39 7.17
N GLU A 110 -5.60 -2.58 7.32
CA GLU A 110 -5.16 -3.46 6.23
C GLU A 110 -5.63 -4.89 6.51
N TRP A 111 -5.55 -5.76 5.51
CA TRP A 111 -5.92 -7.16 5.62
C TRP A 111 -4.68 -8.04 5.74
N GLN A 112 -4.66 -8.95 6.71
CA GLN A 112 -3.62 -9.97 6.81
C GLN A 112 -4.20 -11.35 6.51
N PHE A 113 -3.50 -12.15 5.72
CA PHE A 113 -3.88 -13.54 5.48
C PHE A 113 -2.63 -14.42 5.36
N ASN A 114 -2.60 -15.54 6.09
CA ASN A 114 -1.46 -16.47 6.13
C ASN A 114 -0.11 -15.77 6.39
N GLY A 115 -0.10 -14.76 7.27
CA GLY A 115 1.10 -14.00 7.63
C GLY A 115 1.61 -13.05 6.54
N VAL A 116 0.79 -12.78 5.52
CA VAL A 116 1.07 -11.83 4.45
C VAL A 116 0.03 -10.72 4.47
N ASP A 117 0.50 -9.49 4.29
CA ASP A 117 -0.34 -8.30 4.33
C ASP A 117 -0.83 -7.92 2.92
N PHE A 118 -2.01 -7.30 2.90
CA PHE A 118 -2.72 -6.83 1.73
C PHE A 118 -3.40 -5.51 2.08
N ASP A 119 -3.48 -4.60 1.13
CA ASP A 119 -4.07 -3.28 1.34
C ASP A 119 -5.60 -3.32 1.54
N GLY A 120 -6.26 -4.40 1.07
CA GLY A 120 -7.68 -4.63 1.32
C GLY A 120 -8.17 -6.03 0.96
N PHE A 121 -9.47 -6.27 1.20
CA PHE A 121 -10.15 -7.53 0.90
C PHE A 121 -11.60 -7.32 0.45
N TRP A 122 -11.96 -7.87 -0.71
CA TRP A 122 -13.30 -7.84 -1.28
C TRP A 122 -13.99 -9.19 -1.07
N SER A 123 -14.89 -9.24 -0.07
CA SER A 123 -15.51 -10.49 0.37
C SER A 123 -16.43 -11.12 -0.68
N ALA A 124 -17.17 -10.31 -1.45
CA ALA A 124 -18.09 -10.83 -2.47
C ALA A 124 -17.42 -11.52 -3.66
N ARG A 125 -16.10 -11.37 -3.83
CA ARG A 125 -15.32 -12.03 -4.88
C ARG A 125 -14.12 -12.80 -4.34
N CYS A 126 -14.01 -12.92 -3.02
CA CYS A 126 -12.86 -13.54 -2.39
C CYS A 126 -11.51 -13.01 -2.91
N THR A 127 -11.45 -11.71 -3.14
CA THR A 127 -10.31 -11.05 -3.79
C THR A 127 -9.53 -10.21 -2.78
N LEU A 128 -8.26 -10.55 -2.59
CA LEU A 128 -7.32 -9.70 -1.87
C LEU A 128 -6.75 -8.67 -2.84
N VAL A 129 -6.56 -7.44 -2.37
CA VAL A 129 -6.15 -6.32 -3.22
C VAL A 129 -4.92 -5.61 -2.69
N GLU A 130 -4.07 -5.18 -3.62
CA GLU A 130 -2.93 -4.29 -3.39
C GLU A 130 -3.16 -2.99 -4.15
N ALA A 131 -2.76 -1.85 -3.58
CA ALA A 131 -2.91 -0.51 -4.14
C ALA A 131 -1.55 0.20 -4.23
N LYS A 132 -1.13 0.55 -5.45
CA LYS A 132 0.11 1.30 -5.69
C LYS A 132 -0.21 2.69 -6.24
N TYR A 133 0.19 3.71 -5.48
CA TYR A 133 -0.05 5.11 -5.82
C TYR A 133 1.26 5.90 -5.94
N GLY A 134 1.31 6.87 -6.86
CA GLY A 134 2.36 7.91 -6.86
C GLY A 134 3.71 7.47 -7.44
N TYR A 135 3.80 6.30 -8.07
CA TYR A 135 5.06 5.76 -8.58
C TYR A 135 5.50 6.31 -9.95
N ARG A 136 4.63 7.04 -10.67
CA ARG A 136 4.89 7.52 -12.03
C ARG A 136 6.16 8.36 -12.15
N GLN A 137 6.40 9.21 -11.16
CA GLN A 137 7.55 10.11 -11.11
C GLN A 137 8.91 9.38 -11.04
N PHE A 138 8.91 8.12 -10.61
CA PHE A 138 10.09 7.27 -10.51
C PHE A 138 10.36 6.45 -11.77
N LEU A 139 9.60 6.68 -12.84
CA LEU A 139 9.81 6.08 -14.14
C LEU A 139 10.19 7.14 -15.17
N GLU A 140 11.14 6.78 -16.02
CA GLU A 140 11.53 7.57 -17.19
C GLU A 140 11.72 6.65 -18.41
N GLN A 141 11.70 7.24 -19.59
CA GLN A 141 11.98 6.51 -20.82
C GLN A 141 13.48 6.56 -21.12
N ASP A 142 14.04 5.43 -21.53
CA ASP A 142 15.36 5.40 -22.15
C ASP A 142 15.34 6.03 -23.56
N TRP A 143 16.51 6.09 -24.20
CA TRP A 143 16.65 6.62 -25.56
C TRP A 143 15.89 5.82 -26.64
N LEU A 144 15.40 4.61 -26.30
CA LEU A 144 14.55 3.76 -27.14
C LEU A 144 13.06 3.91 -26.80
N GLY A 145 12.69 4.79 -25.88
CA GLY A 145 11.30 4.98 -25.44
C GLY A 145 10.80 3.93 -24.45
N ARG A 146 11.68 3.06 -23.92
CA ARG A 146 11.31 2.00 -22.96
C ARG A 146 11.30 2.55 -21.54
N TRP A 147 10.27 2.22 -20.77
CA TRP A 147 10.16 2.65 -19.38
C TRP A 147 11.15 1.91 -18.46
N GLN A 148 11.88 2.67 -17.66
CA GLN A 148 12.87 2.18 -16.69
C GLN A 148 12.78 2.98 -15.38
N PRO A 149 13.30 2.45 -14.25
CA PRO A 149 13.46 3.25 -13.05
C PRO A 149 14.30 4.49 -13.37
N ARG A 150 13.81 5.65 -12.95
CA ARG A 150 14.56 6.91 -13.01
C ARG A 150 15.81 6.80 -12.15
N GLU A 151 16.94 7.27 -12.69
CA GLU A 151 18.14 7.48 -11.88
C GLU A 151 17.97 8.71 -10.99
N ILE A 152 18.02 8.50 -9.66
CA ILE A 152 17.95 9.56 -8.66
C ILE A 152 19.33 9.69 -8.03
N VAL A 153 19.87 10.91 -7.98
CA VAL A 153 21.15 11.21 -7.34
C VAL A 153 20.98 12.26 -6.25
N ASN A 154 21.80 12.20 -5.21
CA ASN A 154 21.85 13.24 -4.17
C ASN A 154 22.71 14.44 -4.62
N SER A 155 22.84 15.46 -3.76
CA SER A 155 23.63 16.67 -4.08
C SER A 155 25.13 16.43 -4.24
N GLN A 156 25.64 15.28 -3.80
CA GLN A 156 27.01 14.84 -4.00
C GLN A 156 27.18 13.97 -5.26
N GLY A 157 26.12 13.76 -6.05
CA GLY A 157 26.14 12.90 -7.24
C GLY A 157 26.08 11.41 -6.93
N ASN A 158 25.82 11.01 -5.69
CA ASN A 158 25.66 9.60 -5.33
C ASN A 158 24.28 9.11 -5.72
N ARG A 159 24.23 7.95 -6.39
CA ARG A 159 23.00 7.29 -6.79
C ARG A 159 22.20 6.80 -5.57
N LEU A 160 20.88 7.05 -5.60
CA LEU A 160 19.91 6.70 -4.58
C LEU A 160 18.99 5.59 -5.12
N ASP A 161 19.33 4.33 -4.82
CA ASP A 161 18.63 3.14 -5.34
C ASP A 161 17.33 2.77 -4.61
N PHE A 162 16.84 3.59 -3.69
CA PHE A 162 15.66 3.24 -2.88
C PHE A 162 14.41 2.99 -3.75
N MET A 163 14.23 3.73 -4.85
CA MET A 163 13.05 3.60 -5.73
C MET A 163 13.17 2.48 -6.74
N SER A 164 14.36 2.26 -7.31
CA SER A 164 14.61 1.07 -8.14
C SER A 164 14.36 -0.20 -7.33
N LYS A 165 14.88 -0.24 -6.09
CA LYS A 165 14.60 -1.33 -5.14
C LYS A 165 13.10 -1.48 -4.85
N ALA A 166 12.37 -0.39 -4.60
CA ALA A 166 10.93 -0.45 -4.35
C ALA A 166 10.16 -1.07 -5.53
N LEU A 167 10.48 -0.67 -6.77
CA LEU A 167 9.87 -1.21 -7.98
C LEU A 167 10.27 -2.68 -8.23
N ASP A 168 11.51 -3.05 -7.94
CA ASP A 168 12.00 -4.43 -8.06
C ASP A 168 11.35 -5.38 -7.04
N GLU A 169 10.88 -4.82 -5.91
CA GLU A 169 10.20 -5.56 -4.85
C GLU A 169 8.73 -5.84 -5.16
N PHE A 170 8.09 -5.13 -6.10
CA PHE A 170 6.69 -5.37 -6.46
C PHE A 170 6.41 -6.82 -6.84
N PRO A 171 7.16 -7.45 -7.75
CA PRO A 171 6.87 -8.84 -8.10
C PRO A 171 7.32 -9.82 -7.01
N VAL A 172 8.25 -9.43 -6.12
CA VAL A 172 8.61 -10.23 -4.94
C VAL A 172 7.43 -10.27 -3.96
N GLN A 173 6.84 -9.12 -3.68
CA GLN A 173 5.64 -9.00 -2.83
C GLN A 173 4.46 -9.76 -3.45
N ALA A 174 4.18 -9.57 -4.75
CA ALA A 174 3.11 -10.28 -5.45
C ALA A 174 3.30 -11.80 -5.43
N SER A 175 4.55 -12.29 -5.54
CA SER A 175 4.86 -13.72 -5.42
C SER A 175 4.54 -14.26 -4.03
N ARG A 176 4.92 -13.53 -2.96
CA ARG A 176 4.59 -13.90 -1.57
C ARG A 176 3.07 -13.94 -1.35
N GLN A 177 2.36 -12.94 -1.86
CA GLN A 177 0.90 -12.85 -1.79
C GLN A 177 0.21 -13.98 -2.56
N GLN A 178 0.70 -14.32 -3.76
CA GLN A 178 0.20 -15.48 -4.50
C GLN A 178 0.44 -16.79 -3.74
N GLY A 179 1.63 -16.96 -3.16
CA GLY A 179 1.94 -18.11 -2.30
C GLY A 179 1.01 -18.24 -1.10
N ALA A 180 0.61 -17.10 -0.50
CA ALA A 180 -0.32 -17.08 0.63
C ALA A 180 -1.71 -17.60 0.28
N ILE A 181 -2.15 -17.46 -0.98
CA ILE A 181 -3.52 -17.82 -1.42
C ILE A 181 -3.60 -19.08 -2.28
N ALA A 182 -2.45 -19.65 -2.69
CA ALA A 182 -2.38 -20.70 -3.71
C ALA A 182 -3.18 -21.99 -3.38
N ASN A 183 -3.36 -22.30 -2.09
CA ASN A 183 -4.01 -23.53 -1.63
C ASN A 183 -5.43 -23.32 -1.12
N ASN A 184 -6.02 -22.12 -1.29
CA ASN A 184 -7.34 -21.80 -0.76
C ASN A 184 -8.46 -22.55 -1.49
N ILE A 185 -9.43 -23.04 -0.73
CA ILE A 185 -10.66 -23.65 -1.27
C ILE A 185 -11.90 -23.01 -0.60
N PRO A 186 -12.80 -22.33 -1.36
CA PRO A 186 -12.70 -22.00 -2.78
C PRO A 186 -11.52 -21.07 -3.09
N PRO A 187 -11.05 -21.01 -4.35
CA PRO A 187 -9.90 -20.19 -4.73
C PRO A 187 -10.09 -18.72 -4.36
N ALA A 188 -9.16 -18.17 -3.57
CA ALA A 188 -9.05 -16.73 -3.43
C ALA A 188 -8.34 -16.13 -4.64
N GLN A 189 -8.57 -14.86 -4.89
CA GLN A 189 -7.95 -14.11 -5.98
C GLN A 189 -7.04 -13.02 -5.40
N LEU A 190 -6.06 -12.60 -6.20
CA LEU A 190 -5.22 -11.44 -5.93
C LEU A 190 -5.34 -10.46 -7.09
N SER A 191 -5.49 -9.17 -6.83
CA SER A 191 -5.45 -8.13 -7.86
C SER A 191 -4.64 -6.93 -7.38
N TRP A 192 -3.77 -6.41 -8.26
CA TRP A 192 -2.94 -5.25 -7.97
C TRP A 192 -3.45 -4.05 -8.74
N TYR A 193 -3.81 -2.97 -8.04
CA TYR A 193 -4.34 -1.74 -8.61
C TYR A 193 -3.30 -0.63 -8.60
N PHE A 194 -3.22 0.11 -9.69
CA PHE A 194 -2.24 1.18 -9.88
C PHE A 194 -2.95 2.48 -10.26
N SER A 195 -2.54 3.58 -9.61
CA SER A 195 -3.10 4.91 -9.86
C SER A 195 -2.67 5.52 -11.20
N ASP A 196 -1.75 4.87 -11.92
CA ASP A 196 -1.13 5.36 -13.14
C ASP A 196 -0.93 4.20 -14.13
N ASN A 197 -1.30 4.42 -15.39
CA ASN A 197 -1.29 3.39 -16.43
C ASN A 197 0.13 2.98 -16.85
N VAL A 198 1.09 3.91 -16.83
CA VAL A 198 2.50 3.64 -17.16
C VAL A 198 3.11 2.73 -16.10
N VAL A 199 2.87 3.03 -14.81
CA VAL A 199 3.35 2.19 -13.70
C VAL A 199 2.73 0.79 -13.77
N ARG A 200 1.43 0.73 -14.07
CA ARG A 200 0.69 -0.52 -14.28
C ARG A 200 1.31 -1.37 -15.37
N ASP A 201 1.56 -0.80 -16.55
CA ASP A 201 2.12 -1.52 -17.70
C ASP A 201 3.56 -1.99 -17.42
N TYR A 202 4.37 -1.10 -16.86
CA TYR A 202 5.74 -1.39 -16.42
C TYR A 202 5.79 -2.55 -15.39
N THR A 203 4.84 -2.59 -14.46
CA THR A 203 4.77 -3.65 -13.46
C THR A 203 4.20 -4.95 -14.04
N ALA A 204 3.18 -4.86 -14.90
CA ALA A 204 2.59 -6.00 -15.58
C ALA A 204 3.63 -6.78 -16.40
N GLU A 205 4.53 -6.08 -17.11
CA GLU A 205 5.63 -6.70 -17.84
C GLU A 205 6.54 -7.53 -16.92
N ARG A 206 6.88 -6.99 -15.73
CA ARG A 206 7.68 -7.72 -14.73
C ARG A 206 6.96 -8.93 -14.16
N PHE A 207 5.65 -8.83 -13.95
CA PHE A 207 4.84 -9.93 -13.46
C PHE A 207 4.78 -11.04 -14.51
N MET A 208 4.59 -10.69 -15.78
CA MET A 208 4.64 -11.63 -16.91
C MET A 208 6.01 -12.32 -17.02
N ASN A 209 7.11 -11.56 -16.91
CA ASN A 209 8.47 -12.11 -16.94
C ASN A 209 8.74 -13.11 -15.79
N ARG A 210 8.06 -12.93 -14.65
CA ARG A 210 8.11 -13.84 -13.49
C ARG A 210 6.99 -14.88 -13.47
N ARG A 211 6.15 -14.94 -14.52
CA ARG A 211 5.00 -15.85 -14.65
C ARG A 211 4.02 -15.76 -13.47
N LEU A 212 3.86 -14.56 -12.91
CA LEU A 212 2.92 -14.31 -11.81
C LEU A 212 1.50 -14.20 -12.38
N PRO A 213 0.53 -15.01 -11.93
CA PRO A 213 -0.85 -14.96 -12.41
C PRO A 213 -1.65 -13.82 -11.74
N THR A 214 -0.99 -12.71 -11.43
CA THR A 214 -1.58 -11.56 -10.74
C THR A 214 -1.93 -10.48 -11.76
N PRO A 215 -3.21 -10.15 -11.96
CA PRO A 215 -3.59 -9.02 -12.81
C PRO A 215 -3.11 -7.69 -12.21
N CYS A 216 -2.52 -6.87 -13.07
CA CYS A 216 -2.24 -5.46 -12.80
C CYS A 216 -3.32 -4.60 -13.48
N LEU A 217 -4.11 -3.91 -12.67
CA LEU A 217 -5.28 -3.15 -13.09
C LEU A 217 -5.01 -1.65 -12.90
N TYR A 218 -5.51 -0.84 -13.83
CA TYR A 218 -5.46 0.61 -13.71
C TYR A 218 -6.78 1.09 -13.12
N GLU A 219 -6.69 1.87 -12.04
CA GLU A 219 -7.82 2.58 -11.45
C GLU A 219 -7.32 4.00 -11.12
N PRO A 220 -7.89 5.05 -11.71
CA PRO A 220 -7.45 6.42 -11.45
C PRO A 220 -7.60 6.77 -9.97
N ALA A 221 -6.79 7.69 -9.45
CA ALA A 221 -6.96 8.19 -8.07
C ALA A 221 -8.10 9.20 -7.95
#